data_AF-A0A924V348-F1
#
_entry.id   AF-A0A924V348-F1
#
_cell.length_a   1.000
_cell.length_b   1.000
_cell.length_c   1.000
_cell.angle_alpha   90.00
_cell.angle_beta   90.00
_cell.angle_gamma   90.00
#
_symmetry.space_group_name_H-M   'P 1'
#
loop_
_entity.id
_entity.type
_entity.pdbx_description
1 polymer ?
#
loop_
_entity_poly.entity_id
_entity_poly.type
_entity_poly.pdbx_seq_one_letter_code
_entity_poly.pdbx_strand_id
1 'polypeptide(L)'
;MKEKLSGEISRFDELWQLVPDFSSKLREFNADGNWLHWTPKTFDGWYCIKTSIGYEVYYQERGVKSDFTHFKDEKGAIKFAIDVSVCSLQ
;
A
#
# COMPACT_ATOMS: atom_id res chain seq x y z
N MET A 1 4.95 19.19 22.38
CA MET A 1 5.68 18.00 21.91
C MET A 1 4.80 17.34 20.87
N LYS A 2 5.23 17.28 19.59
CA LYS A 2 4.47 16.62 18.54
C LYS A 2 4.70 15.12 18.69
N GLU A 3 3.67 14.39 19.11
CA GLU A 3 3.65 12.94 19.07
C GLU A 3 3.88 12.51 17.62
N LYS A 4 5.12 12.11 17.31
CA LYS A 4 5.38 11.35 16.10
C LYS A 4 4.65 10.04 16.29
N LEU A 5 3.52 9.89 15.63
CA LEU A 5 2.96 8.59 15.26
C LEU A 5 3.97 7.92 14.30
N SER A 6 5.15 7.58 14.79
CA SER A 6 6.02 6.61 14.12
C SER A 6 5.31 5.29 14.30
N GLY A 7 4.39 4.99 13.38
CA GLY A 7 3.81 3.67 13.24
C GLY A 7 4.97 2.72 13.01
N GLU A 8 5.47 2.13 14.10
CA GLU A 8 6.62 1.27 14.04
C GLU A 8 6.30 0.11 13.10
N ILE A 9 7.20 -0.12 12.15
CA ILE A 9 7.13 -1.21 11.18
C ILE A 9 6.86 -2.56 11.88
N SER A 10 7.27 -2.71 13.15
CA SER A 10 6.96 -3.86 14.03
C SER A 10 5.45 -4.12 14.16
N ARG A 11 4.63 -3.07 14.26
CA ARG A 11 3.17 -3.21 14.43
C ARG A 11 2.49 -3.76 13.19
N PHE A 12 3.02 -3.50 12.00
CA PHE A 12 2.47 -4.09 10.77
C PHE A 12 2.63 -5.62 10.80
N ASP A 13 3.84 -6.09 11.16
CA ASP A 13 4.14 -7.51 11.20
C ASP A 13 3.34 -8.24 12.28
N GLU A 14 3.16 -7.62 13.46
CA GLU A 14 2.31 -8.11 14.54
C GLU A 14 0.83 -8.18 14.13
N LEU A 15 0.27 -7.11 13.57
CA LEU A 15 -1.13 -7.07 13.14
C LEU A 15 -1.40 -8.08 12.02
N TRP A 16 -0.43 -8.28 11.13
CA TRP A 16 -0.53 -9.29 10.07
C TRP A 16 -0.69 -10.71 10.61
N GLN A 17 -0.09 -11.02 11.77
CA GLN A 17 -0.22 -12.33 12.41
C GLN A 17 -1.48 -12.44 13.29
N LEU A 18 -1.85 -11.36 13.97
CA LEU A 18 -2.91 -11.37 14.98
C LEU A 18 -4.31 -11.17 14.39
N VAL A 19 -4.42 -10.45 13.27
CA VAL A 19 -5.70 -10.11 12.68
C VAL A 19 -6.00 -11.07 11.52
N PRO A 20 -7.02 -11.95 11.65
CA PRO A 20 -7.47 -12.74 10.51
C PRO A 20 -8.03 -11.80 9.43
N ASP A 21 -7.72 -12.13 8.17
CA ASP A 21 -8.09 -11.39 6.98
C ASP A 21 -7.64 -9.91 7.01
N PHE A 22 -6.49 -9.64 7.63
CA PHE A 22 -5.95 -8.28 7.75
C PHE A 22 -5.79 -7.59 6.39
N SER A 23 -5.35 -8.31 5.36
CA SER A 23 -5.21 -7.78 4.01
C SER A 23 -6.55 -7.31 3.43
N SER A 24 -7.63 -8.08 3.63
CA SER A 24 -8.98 -7.71 3.22
C SER A 24 -9.45 -6.44 3.94
N LYS A 25 -9.25 -6.36 5.26
CA LYS A 25 -9.62 -5.18 6.07
C LYS A 25 -8.85 -3.92 5.66
N LEU A 26 -7.56 -4.03 5.34
CA LEU A 26 -6.76 -2.93 4.81
C LEU A 26 -7.29 -2.44 3.46
N ARG A 27 -7.73 -3.38 2.61
CA ARG A 27 -8.33 -3.06 1.32
C ARG A 27 -9.69 -2.38 1.45
N GLU A 28 -10.49 -2.75 2.45
CA GLU A 28 -11.78 -2.13 2.78
C GLU A 28 -11.64 -0.73 3.39
N PHE A 29 -10.64 -0.51 4.24
CA PHE A 29 -10.41 0.79 4.88
C PHE A 29 -10.08 1.90 3.87
N ASN A 30 -9.62 1.50 2.68
CA ASN A 30 -9.10 2.41 1.67
C ASN A 30 -10.19 2.91 0.69
N ALA A 31 -11.36 3.25 1.23
CA ALA A 31 -12.47 3.74 0.42
C ALA A 31 -12.19 5.14 -0.17
N ASP A 32 -11.40 6.00 0.48
CA ASP A 32 -11.17 7.39 0.03
C ASP A 32 -9.79 7.97 0.40
N GLY A 33 -8.80 7.11 0.67
CA GLY A 33 -7.41 7.56 0.79
C GLY A 33 -6.89 7.96 -0.59
N ASN A 34 -6.92 9.26 -0.91
CA ASN A 34 -6.68 9.82 -2.26
C ASN A 34 -5.41 9.34 -3.01
N TRP A 35 -4.50 8.63 -2.35
CA TRP A 35 -3.14 8.35 -2.83
C TRP A 35 -2.74 6.88 -2.84
N LEU A 36 -3.58 5.92 -2.40
CA LEU A 36 -3.28 4.49 -2.52
C LEU A 36 -4.48 3.73 -3.09
N HIS A 37 -4.25 2.95 -4.15
CA HIS A 37 -5.29 2.24 -4.89
C HIS A 37 -4.96 0.75 -4.98
N TRP A 38 -5.95 -0.10 -4.65
CA TRP A 38 -5.79 -1.56 -4.70
C TRP A 38 -6.25 -2.19 -6.01
N THR A 39 -6.87 -1.40 -6.88
CA THR A 39 -7.35 -1.79 -8.20
C THR A 39 -6.92 -0.75 -9.24
N PRO A 40 -6.71 -1.13 -10.51
CA PRO A 40 -6.33 -0.19 -11.54
C PRO A 40 -7.40 0.89 -11.73
N LYS A 41 -6.99 2.16 -11.65
CA LYS A 41 -7.84 3.34 -11.84
C LYS A 41 -7.03 4.42 -12.57
N THR A 42 -7.68 5.52 -12.92
CA THR A 42 -7.08 6.68 -13.61
C THR A 42 -6.68 7.81 -12.65
N PHE A 43 -6.76 7.59 -11.35
CA PHE A 43 -6.40 8.58 -10.35
C PHE A 43 -4.89 8.67 -10.19
N ASP A 44 -4.43 9.78 -9.64
CA ASP A 44 -3.05 9.90 -9.23
C ASP A 44 -2.84 9.16 -7.90
N GLY A 45 -1.62 8.68 -7.68
CA GLY A 45 -1.25 7.97 -6.45
C GLY A 45 -0.54 6.65 -6.68
N TRP A 46 -0.25 5.98 -5.58
CA TRP A 46 0.31 4.65 -5.54
C TRP A 46 -0.75 3.59 -5.84
N TYR A 47 -0.34 2.57 -6.56
CA TYR A 47 -1.16 1.43 -6.93
C TYR A 47 -0.49 0.16 -6.43
N CYS A 48 -1.25 -0.74 -5.81
CA CYS A 48 -0.79 -2.08 -5.44
C CYS A 48 -1.73 -3.13 -6.03
N ILE A 49 -1.34 -3.67 -7.19
CA ILE A 49 -2.19 -4.49 -8.05
C ILE A 49 -1.73 -5.95 -8.01
N LYS A 50 -2.69 -6.87 -7.89
CA LYS A 50 -2.43 -8.30 -8.07
C LYS A 50 -2.27 -8.63 -9.55
N THR A 51 -1.20 -9.34 -9.89
CA THR A 51 -0.90 -9.81 -11.25
C THR A 51 -0.91 -11.33 -11.31
N SER A 52 -0.73 -11.92 -12.49
CA SER A 52 -0.65 -13.37 -12.67
C SER A 52 0.57 -14.01 -11.98
N ILE A 53 1.61 -13.21 -11.70
CA ILE A 53 2.89 -13.68 -11.14
C ILE A 53 3.15 -13.18 -9.71
N GLY A 54 2.20 -12.45 -9.12
CA GLY A 54 2.34 -11.87 -7.78
C GLY A 54 1.62 -10.54 -7.66
N TYR A 55 2.37 -9.50 -7.29
CA TYR A 55 1.89 -8.14 -7.07
C TYR A 55 2.84 -7.13 -7.69
N GLU A 56 2.28 -6.04 -8.19
CA GLU A 56 3.01 -4.89 -8.73
C GLU A 56 2.59 -3.65 -7.94
N VAL A 57 3.59 -2.91 -7.46
CA VAL A 57 3.41 -1.60 -6.84
C VAL A 57 4.02 -0.53 -7.75
N TYR A 58 3.26 0.50 -8.11
CA TYR A 58 3.73 1.59 -8.97
C TYR A 58 3.06 2.90 -8.57
N TYR A 59 3.70 4.03 -8.89
CA TYR A 59 3.08 5.34 -8.79
C TYR A 59 2.47 5.73 -10.14
N GLN A 60 1.33 6.40 -10.13
CA GLN A 60 0.72 6.98 -11.32
C GLN A 60 0.50 8.48 -11.10
N GLU A 61 0.92 9.29 -12.07
CA GLU A 61 0.66 10.72 -12.10
C GLU A 61 0.28 11.14 -13.52
N ARG A 62 -0.90 11.77 -13.65
CA ARG A 62 -1.46 12.23 -14.93
C ARG A 62 -1.49 11.13 -16.00
N GLY A 63 -1.75 9.89 -15.57
CA GLY A 63 -1.81 8.71 -16.43
C GLY A 63 -0.45 8.11 -16.82
N VAL A 64 0.66 8.69 -16.37
CA VAL A 64 2.01 8.12 -16.54
C VAL A 64 2.34 7.28 -15.31
N LYS A 65 2.87 6.07 -15.52
CA LYS A 65 3.25 5.15 -14.44
C LYS A 65 4.77 5.16 -14.23
N SER A 66 5.21 5.15 -12.97
CA SER A 66 6.61 5.14 -12.55
C SER A 66 6.82 4.24 -11.32
N ASP A 67 8.08 4.09 -10.89
CA ASP A 67 8.45 3.48 -9.60
C ASP A 67 7.96 2.03 -9.41
N PHE A 68 7.94 1.28 -10.50
CA PHE A 68 7.51 -0.11 -10.53
C PHE A 68 8.38 -1.01 -9.65
N THR A 69 7.73 -1.66 -8.69
CA THR A 69 8.31 -2.68 -7.82
C THR A 69 7.45 -3.93 -7.84
N HIS A 70 8.08 -5.08 -8.07
CA HIS A 70 7.39 -6.37 -8.16
C HIS A 70 7.62 -7.21 -6.91
N PHE A 71 6.55 -7.83 -6.43
CA PHE A 71 6.56 -8.71 -5.26
C PHE A 71 5.91 -10.04 -5.61
N LYS A 72 6.43 -11.13 -5.04
CA LYS A 72 5.81 -12.46 -5.20
C LYS A 72 4.72 -12.69 -4.15
N ASP A 73 4.89 -12.11 -2.97
CA ASP A 73 4.01 -12.26 -1.82
C ASP A 73 3.15 -11.01 -1.57
N GLU A 74 1.94 -11.24 -1.08
CA GLU A 74 0.98 -10.16 -0.80
C GLU A 74 1.46 -9.25 0.33
N LYS A 75 2.07 -9.84 1.36
CA LYS A 75 2.49 -9.13 2.56
C LYS A 75 3.53 -8.05 2.23
N GLY A 76 4.56 -8.41 1.47
CA GLY A 76 5.61 -7.49 1.04
C GLY A 76 5.06 -6.35 0.19
N ALA A 77 4.17 -6.66 -0.76
CA ALA A 77 3.53 -5.64 -1.59
C ALA A 77 2.70 -4.64 -0.76
N ILE A 78 1.82 -5.14 0.12
CA ILE A 78 0.97 -4.28 0.95
C ILE A 78 1.82 -3.43 1.91
N LYS A 79 2.84 -4.04 2.53
CA LYS A 79 3.76 -3.32 3.43
C LYS A 79 4.46 -2.17 2.69
N PHE A 80 5.03 -2.46 1.53
CA PHE A 80 5.71 -1.45 0.72
C PHE A 80 4.74 -0.36 0.25
N ALA A 81 3.57 -0.74 -0.26
CA ALA A 81 2.56 0.20 -0.75
C ALA A 81 2.06 1.17 0.34
N ILE A 82 1.87 0.69 1.56
CA ILE A 82 1.52 1.54 2.72
C ILE A 82 2.69 2.47 3.06
N ASP A 83 3.92 1.94 3.12
CA ASP A 83 5.10 2.73 3.46
C ASP A 83 5.31 3.90 2.48
N VAL A 84 5.26 3.62 1.18
CA VAL A 84 5.43 4.66 0.15
C VAL A 84 4.25 5.64 0.12
N SER A 85 3.01 5.17 0.27
CA SER A 85 1.84 6.07 0.22
C SER A 85 1.72 6.98 1.43
N VAL A 86 2.22 6.56 2.61
CA VAL A 86 2.22 7.37 3.82
C VAL A 86 3.44 8.31 3.86
N CYS A 87 4.62 7.85 3.43
CA CYS A 87 5.84 8.65 3.45
C CYS A 87 5.92 9.70 2.32
N SER A 88 5.25 9.48 1.18
CA SER A 88 5.17 10.49 0.10
C SER A 88 4.36 11.74 0.48
N LEU A 89 3.67 11.76 1.63
CA LEU A 89 2.86 12.89 2.11
C LEU A 89 3.63 13.90 3.00
N GLN A 90 4.97 13.81 3.09
CA GLN A 90 5.80 14.74 3.88
C GLN A 90 6.44 15.85 3.06
#